data_AF-A0A0M9GBR7-F1
#
_entry.id   AF-A0A0M9GBR7-F1
#
_cell.length_a   1.000
_cell.length_b   1.000
_cell.length_c   1.000
_cell.angle_alpha   90.00
_cell.angle_beta   90.00
_cell.angle_gamma   90.00
#
_symmetry.space_group_name_H-M   'P 1'
#
loop_
_entity.id
_entity.type
_entity.pdbx_description
1 polymer ?
#
loop_
_entity_poly.entity_id
_entity_poly.type
_entity_poly.pdbx_seq_one_letter_code
_entity_poly.pdbx_strand_id
1 'polypeptide(L)' 'MFVVTDASGTFNTTVQQAAWNRMTQAGAQMMNWFSVACELHRDWRNDIEGLGNLLSQRIPNYRNLMNSYAALTAR' A
#
# COMPACT_ATOMS: atom_id res chain seq x y z
N MET A 1 -1.40 -5.95 16.62
CA MET A 1 -0.28 -6.19 15.67
C MET A 1 -0.83 -6.07 14.26
N PHE A 2 -0.11 -5.41 13.35
CA PHE A 2 -0.54 -5.15 11.96
C PHE A 2 0.35 -5.94 11.00
N VAL A 3 -0.24 -6.80 10.18
CA VAL A 3 0.48 -7.67 9.23
C VAL A 3 0.38 -7.10 7.82
N VAL A 4 1.52 -6.90 7.16
CA VAL A 4 1.58 -6.46 5.75
C VAL A 4 1.61 -7.68 4.85
N THR A 5 0.43 -8.08 4.36
CA THR A 5 0.23 -9.39 3.72
C THR A 5 0.84 -9.49 2.33
N ASP A 6 0.87 -8.39 1.59
CA ASP A 6 1.45 -8.29 0.25
C ASP A 6 2.96 -8.01 0.25
N ALA A 7 3.55 -7.80 1.44
CA ALA A 7 5.00 -7.72 1.65
C ALA A 7 5.55 -8.95 2.41
N SER A 8 4.73 -9.98 2.64
CA SER A 8 5.09 -11.20 3.38
C SER A 8 4.86 -12.46 2.52
N GLY A 9 5.95 -13.13 2.13
CA GLY A 9 5.90 -14.33 1.27
C GLY A 9 5.89 -15.66 2.03
N THR A 10 5.33 -16.70 1.40
CA THR A 10 5.43 -18.11 1.84
C THR A 10 5.28 -19.04 0.64
N PHE A 11 5.36 -20.37 0.86
CA PHE A 11 5.49 -21.38 -0.20
C PHE A 11 4.34 -21.43 -1.20
N ASN A 12 3.09 -21.24 -0.74
CA ASN A 12 1.88 -21.28 -1.57
C ASN A 12 0.69 -20.62 -0.84
N THR A 13 -0.44 -20.52 -1.53
CA THR A 13 -1.66 -19.89 -1.02
C THR A 13 -2.26 -20.65 0.16
N THR A 14 -2.19 -21.99 0.20
CA THR A 14 -2.69 -22.78 1.33
C THR A 14 -1.94 -22.44 2.61
N VAL A 15 -0.61 -22.37 2.57
CA VAL A 15 0.21 -21.99 3.73
C VAL A 15 -0.03 -20.53 4.12
N GLN A 16 -0.18 -19.64 3.14
CA GLN A 16 -0.51 -18.23 3.36
C GLN A 16 -1.83 -18.07 4.12
N GLN A 17 -2.89 -18.72 3.65
CA GLN A 17 -4.23 -18.67 4.25
C GLN A 17 -4.24 -19.29 5.66
N ALA A 18 -3.51 -20.38 5.87
CA ALA A 18 -3.36 -20.98 7.20
C ALA A 18 -2.69 -20.01 8.19
N ALA A 19 -1.62 -19.32 7.77
CA ALA A 19 -0.94 -18.32 8.58
C ALA A 19 -1.84 -17.10 8.87
N TRP A 20 -2.57 -16.60 7.86
CA TRP A 20 -3.52 -15.51 8.04
C TRP A 20 -4.62 -15.87 9.04
N ASN A 21 -5.22 -17.06 8.90
CA ASN A 21 -6.25 -17.53 9.83
C ASN A 21 -5.75 -17.55 11.28
N ARG A 22 -4.54 -18.07 11.51
CA ARG A 22 -3.93 -18.10 12.85
C ARG A 22 -3.70 -16.70 13.41
N MET A 23 -3.15 -15.78 12.61
CA MET A 23 -2.86 -14.42 13.05
C MET A 23 -4.14 -13.62 13.32
N THR A 24 -5.14 -13.71 12.45
CA THR A 24 -6.46 -13.06 12.65
C THR A 24 -7.16 -13.59 13.89
N GLN A 25 -7.13 -14.91 14.16
CA GLN A 25 -7.68 -15.49 15.40
C GLN A 25 -6.98 -14.96 16.66
N ALA A 26 -5.70 -14.63 16.56
CA ALA A 26 -4.94 -13.99 17.64
C ALA A 26 -5.15 -12.46 17.73
N GLY A 27 -6.05 -11.88 16.92
CA GLY A 27 -6.38 -10.46 16.91
C GLY A 27 -5.42 -9.58 16.10
N ALA A 28 -4.61 -10.16 15.21
CA ALA A 28 -3.83 -9.37 14.27
C ALA A 28 -4.72 -8.72 13.20
N GLN A 29 -4.35 -7.51 12.77
CA GLN A 29 -5.02 -6.81 11.68
C GLN A 29 -4.27 -7.08 10.37
N MET A 30 -4.97 -7.61 9.37
CA MET A 30 -4.40 -7.95 8.08
C MET A 30 -4.52 -6.75 7.14
N MET A 31 -3.40 -6.23 6.66
CA MET A 31 -3.30 -5.01 5.85
C MET A 31 -2.42 -5.23 4.62
N ASN A 32 -2.38 -4.26 3.71
CA ASN A 32 -1.41 -4.19 2.63
C ASN A 32 -0.50 -2.97 2.82
N TRP A 33 0.62 -2.89 2.10
CA TRP A 33 1.58 -1.79 2.31
C TRP A 33 0.95 -0.42 2.02
N PHE A 34 0.04 -0.35 1.04
CA PHE A 34 -0.61 0.89 0.64
C PHE A 34 -1.55 1.40 1.74
N SER A 35 -2.37 0.53 2.34
CA SER A 35 -3.25 0.90 3.45
C SER A 35 -2.45 1.32 4.68
N VAL A 36 -1.31 0.67 4.96
CA VAL A 36 -0.39 1.10 6.02
C VAL A 36 0.16 2.51 5.74
N ALA A 37 0.60 2.79 4.51
CA ALA A 37 1.06 4.12 4.13
C ALA A 37 -0.05 5.18 4.33
N CYS A 38 -1.27 4.91 3.87
CA CYS A 38 -2.41 5.81 4.05
C CYS A 38 -2.77 6.04 5.52
N GLU A 39 -2.81 4.98 6.34
CA GLU A 39 -3.14 5.09 7.77
C GLU A 39 -2.04 5.80 8.57
N LEU A 40 -0.77 5.69 8.18
CA LEU A 40 0.30 6.48 8.79
C LEU A 40 0.25 7.94 8.33
N HIS A 41 -0.03 8.18 7.06
CA HIS A 41 -0.02 9.53 6.48
C HIS A 41 -1.21 10.39 6.93
N ARG A 42 -2.38 9.77 7.16
CA ARG A 42 -3.65 10.36 7.63
C ARG A 42 -4.30 11.37 6.68
N ASP A 43 -3.58 12.41 6.29
CA ASP A 43 -4.06 13.52 5.47
C ASP A 43 -3.04 13.84 4.39
N TRP A 44 -3.48 13.88 3.13
CA TRP A 44 -2.65 14.22 1.98
C TRP A 44 -1.91 15.54 2.13
N ARG A 45 -2.52 16.52 2.81
CA ARG A 45 -1.95 17.86 2.98
C ARG A 45 -0.72 17.88 3.88
N ASN A 46 -0.45 16.78 4.61
CA ASN A 46 0.73 16.68 5.47
C ASN A 46 2.02 16.68 4.64
N ASP A 47 2.04 15.98 3.48
CA ASP A 47 3.13 16.01 2.51
C ASP A 47 2.68 15.39 1.16
N ILE A 48 2.10 16.23 0.30
CA ILE A 48 1.54 15.80 -0.99
C ILE A 48 2.64 15.24 -1.89
N GLU A 49 3.78 15.92 -1.98
CA GLU A 49 4.89 15.54 -2.85
C GLU A 49 5.59 14.27 -2.35
N GLY A 50 5.82 14.15 -1.04
CA GLY A 50 6.42 12.96 -0.44
C GLY A 50 5.56 11.70 -0.64
N LEU A 51 4.26 11.79 -0.37
CA LEU A 51 3.35 10.65 -0.60
C LEU A 51 3.19 10.37 -2.10
N GLY A 52 3.02 11.40 -2.92
CA GLY A 52 2.96 11.27 -4.39
C GLY A 52 4.18 10.55 -4.96
N ASN A 53 5.37 10.91 -4.50
CA ASN A 53 6.63 10.24 -4.89
C ASN A 53 6.68 8.77 -4.44
N LEU A 54 6.28 8.46 -3.21
CA LEU A 54 6.21 7.09 -2.70
C LEU A 54 5.31 6.21 -3.59
N LEU A 55 4.10 6.70 -3.88
CA LEU A 55 3.11 5.97 -4.69
C LEU A 55 3.56 5.85 -6.14
N SER A 56 4.08 6.91 -6.74
CA SER A 56 4.61 6.91 -8.11
C SER A 56 5.72 5.86 -8.28
N GLN A 57 6.60 5.71 -7.29
CA GLN A 57 7.69 4.72 -7.36
C GLN A 57 7.21 3.26 -7.30
N ARG A 58 6.12 2.99 -6.55
CA ARG A 58 5.69 1.62 -6.21
C ARG A 58 4.38 1.18 -6.90
N ILE A 59 3.62 2.10 -7.49
CA ILE A 59 2.38 1.85 -8.20
C ILE A 59 2.49 2.44 -9.62
N PRO A 60 2.88 1.65 -10.64
CA PRO A 60 3.04 2.13 -12.01
C PRO A 60 1.78 2.82 -12.57
N ASN A 61 0.60 2.30 -12.22
CA ASN A 61 -0.67 2.93 -12.63
C ASN A 61 -0.84 4.33 -12.04
N TYR A 62 -0.41 4.56 -10.79
CA TYR A 62 -0.48 5.89 -10.17
C TYR A 62 0.50 6.87 -10.84
N ARG A 63 1.71 6.39 -11.18
CA ARG A 63 2.67 7.17 -11.98
C ARG A 63 2.09 7.60 -13.32
N ASN A 64 1.41 6.69 -14.01
CA ASN A 64 0.77 7.00 -15.30
C ASN A 64 -0.28 8.12 -15.15
N LEU A 65 -1.11 8.08 -14.10
CA LEU A 65 -2.08 9.13 -13.80
C LEU A 65 -1.41 10.48 -13.56
N MET A 66 -0.36 10.52 -12.73
CA MET A 66 0.39 11.75 -12.46
C MET A 66 1.00 12.33 -13.74
N ASN A 67 1.62 11.50 -14.57
CA ASN A 67 2.23 11.94 -15.83
C ASN A 67 1.20 12.50 -16.81
N SER A 68 0.06 11.81 -16.99
CA SER A 68 -1.02 12.29 -17.86
C SER A 68 -1.63 13.61 -17.36
N TYR A 69 -1.81 13.74 -16.05
CA TYR A 69 -2.29 14.98 -15.44
C TYR A 69 -1.31 16.13 -15.66
N ALA A 70 -0.03 15.94 -15.34
CA ALA A 70 1.00 16.96 -15.51
C ALA A 70 1.14 17.41 -16.98
N ALA A 71 1.05 16.47 -17.94
CA ALA A 71 1.08 16.80 -19.36
C ALA A 71 -0.13 17.64 -19.81
N LEU A 72 -1.29 17.45 -19.19
CA LEU A 72 -2.51 18.22 -19.47
C LEU A 72 -2.47 19.62 -18.84
N THR A 73 -1.92 19.74 -17.62
CA THR A 73 -1.95 20.98 -16.83
C THR A 73 -0.71 21.87 -17.02
N ALA A 74 0.35 21.39 -17.66
CA ALA A 74 1.52 22.18 -18.04
C ALA A 74 1.28 23.12 -19.23
N ARG A 75 0.06 23.18 -19.76
CA ARG A 75 -0.38 24.14 -20.80
C ARG A 75 -0.98 25.38 -20.17
#